data_AF-A0AAE3IPI8-F1
#
_entry.id   AF-A0AAE3IPI8-F1
#
_cell.length_a   1.000
_cell.length_b   1.000
_cell.length_c   1.000
_cell.angle_alpha   90.00
_cell.angle_beta   90.00
_cell.angle_gamma   90.00
#
_symmetry.space_group_name_H-M   'P 1'
#
loop_
_entity.id
_entity.type
_entity.pdbx_description
1 polymer ?
#
loop_
_entity_poly.entity_id
_entity_poly.type
_entity_poly.pdbx_seq_one_letter_code
_entity_poly.pdbx_strand_id
1 'polypeptide(L)' 'MEKSVEFYRDGLGLSTDGIVGRGFEHGAVAFFNFQSGVRLALWPRKSISNDTNIPIQNISPLEFTIGHNVIKRMK' A
#
# COMPACT_ATOMS: atom_id res chain seq x y z
N MET A 1 8.52 4.56 3.90
CA MET A 1 7.53 4.42 2.80
C MET A 1 7.62 5.61 1.84
N GLU A 2 7.85 6.79 2.38
CA GLU A 2 8.05 8.08 1.73
C GLU A 2 9.01 7.99 0.53
N LYS A 3 10.19 7.38 0.71
CA LYS A 3 11.16 7.16 -0.38
C LYS A 3 10.58 6.31 -1.52
N SER A 4 9.75 5.32 -1.20
CA SER A 4 9.07 4.51 -2.23
C SER A 4 8.02 5.36 -2.95
N VAL A 5 7.25 6.18 -2.24
CA VAL A 5 6.28 7.09 -2.86
C VAL A 5 6.97 8.08 -3.79
N GLU A 6 8.07 8.69 -3.36
CA GLU A 6 8.92 9.56 -4.19
C GLU A 6 9.43 8.83 -5.44
N PHE A 7 9.94 7.60 -5.28
CA PHE A 7 10.40 6.79 -6.41
C PHE A 7 9.29 6.54 -7.44
N TYR A 8 8.10 6.09 -7.02
CA TYR A 8 7.01 5.79 -7.96
C TYR A 8 6.40 7.06 -8.57
N ARG A 9 6.28 8.14 -7.80
CA ARG A 9 5.70 9.41 -8.25
C ARG A 9 6.67 10.20 -9.12
N ASP A 10 7.84 10.50 -8.61
CA ASP A 10 8.79 11.43 -9.23
C ASP A 10 9.79 10.68 -10.13
N GLY A 11 10.16 9.45 -9.74
CA GLY A 11 11.07 8.62 -10.54
C GLY A 11 10.39 7.96 -11.75
N LEU A 12 9.16 7.46 -11.59
CA LEU A 12 8.42 6.79 -12.66
C LEU A 12 7.25 7.60 -13.24
N GLY A 13 6.96 8.79 -12.70
CA GLY A 13 5.89 9.67 -13.19
C GLY A 13 4.47 9.17 -12.89
N LEU A 14 4.29 8.24 -11.94
CA LEU A 14 2.97 7.70 -11.62
C LEU A 14 2.16 8.68 -10.76
N SER A 15 0.90 8.89 -11.14
CA SER A 15 0.00 9.79 -10.41
C SER A 15 -0.45 9.21 -9.07
N THR A 16 -0.42 10.04 -8.02
CA THR A 16 -0.90 9.71 -6.67
C THR A 16 -1.34 10.97 -5.93
N ASP A 17 -2.33 10.85 -5.04
CA ASP A 17 -2.72 11.91 -4.10
C ASP A 17 -1.75 12.03 -2.91
N GLY A 18 -0.69 11.21 -2.91
CA GLY A 18 0.30 11.12 -1.85
C GLY A 18 -0.13 10.16 -0.74
N ILE A 19 0.49 10.34 0.43
CA ILE A 19 0.22 9.49 1.59
C ILE A 19 -0.98 10.05 2.36
N VAL A 20 -2.06 9.26 2.40
CA VAL A 20 -3.27 9.51 3.20
C VAL A 20 -3.24 8.70 4.50
N GLY A 21 -4.14 9.00 5.43
CA GLY A 21 -4.34 8.18 6.64
C GLY A 21 -3.24 8.28 7.71
N ARG A 22 -2.32 9.26 7.62
CA ARG A 22 -1.22 9.47 8.59
C ARG A 22 -1.68 9.67 10.04
N GLY A 23 -2.90 10.17 10.26
CA GLY A 23 -3.46 10.39 11.60
C GLY A 23 -4.02 9.14 12.27
N PHE A 24 -4.06 8.01 11.57
CA PHE A 24 -4.56 6.75 12.09
C PHE A 24 -3.40 5.79 12.33
N GLU A 25 -3.43 5.10 13.46
CA GLU A 25 -2.47 4.05 13.75
C GLU A 25 -2.53 2.99 12.66
N HIS A 26 -1.39 2.68 12.05
CA HIS A 26 -1.25 1.80 10.88
C HIS A 26 -2.03 2.19 9.61
N GLY A 27 -2.73 3.34 9.58
CA GLY A 27 -3.58 3.76 8.46
C GLY A 27 -2.86 4.49 7.32
N ALA A 28 -1.56 4.74 7.43
CA ALA A 28 -0.80 5.45 6.40
C ALA A 28 -0.67 4.61 5.12
N VAL A 29 -1.13 5.15 4.00
CA VAL A 29 -1.08 4.49 2.68
C VAL A 29 -0.97 5.50 1.55
N ALA A 30 -0.24 5.16 0.49
CA ALA A 30 -0.33 5.84 -0.80
C ALA A 30 -0.88 4.89 -1.86
N PHE A 31 -1.74 5.41 -2.74
CA PHE A 31 -2.36 4.64 -3.82
C PHE A 31 -1.92 5.17 -5.19
N PHE A 32 -1.69 4.23 -6.11
CA PHE A 32 -1.43 4.48 -7.53
C PHE A 32 -2.44 3.66 -8.32
N ASN A 33 -3.28 4.34 -9.10
CA ASN A 33 -4.29 3.70 -9.93
C ASN A 33 -3.73 3.41 -11.32
N PHE A 34 -3.96 2.20 -11.81
CA PHE A 34 -3.61 1.78 -13.16
C PHE A 34 -4.87 1.48 -13.98
N GLN A 35 -4.66 1.11 -15.24
CA GLN A 35 -5.72 0.67 -16.13
C GLN A 35 -6.45 -0.56 -15.56
N SER A 36 -7.68 -0.76 -16.02
CA SER A 36 -8.50 -1.94 -15.69
C SER A 36 -8.75 -2.14 -14.19
N GLY A 37 -8.71 -1.07 -13.39
CA GLY A 37 -9.03 -1.10 -11.96
C GLY A 37 -7.94 -1.69 -11.06
N VAL A 38 -6.74 -1.97 -11.60
CA VAL A 38 -5.59 -2.39 -10.80
C VAL A 38 -5.07 -1.21 -9.98
N ARG A 39 -4.70 -1.45 -8.72
CA ARG A 39 -4.16 -0.44 -7.83
C ARG A 39 -2.93 -0.97 -7.10
N LEU A 40 -1.85 -0.21 -7.12
CA LEU A 40 -0.71 -0.42 -6.22
C LEU A 40 -0.95 0.42 -4.96
N ALA A 41 -0.87 -0.24 -3.80
CA ALA A 41 -0.90 0.41 -2.51
C ALA A 41 0.47 0.27 -1.83
N LEU A 42 1.03 1.38 -1.35
CA LEU A 42 2.27 1.39 -0.58
C LEU A 42 1.93 1.63 0.89
N TRP A 43 2.33 0.70 1.74
CA TRP A 43 2.10 0.71 3.19
C TRP A 43 3.45 0.65 3.93
N PRO A 44 3.54 1.15 5.17
CA PRO A 44 4.64 0.81 6.05
C PRO A 44 4.63 -0.69 6.35
N ARG A 45 5.80 -1.34 6.38
CA ARG A 45 5.93 -2.77 6.76
C ARG A 45 5.29 -3.07 8.12
N LYS A 46 5.35 -2.12 9.05
CA LYS A 46 4.68 -2.18 10.36
C LYS A 46 3.16 -2.33 10.24
N SER A 47 2.53 -1.65 9.29
CA SER A 47 1.09 -1.76 9.06
C SER A 47 0.70 -3.15 8.54
N ILE A 48 1.49 -3.71 7.62
CA ILE A 48 1.26 -5.06 7.10
C ILE A 48 1.46 -6.12 8.18
N SER A 49 2.47 -5.96 9.03
CA SER A 49 2.69 -6.85 10.18
C SER A 49 1.51 -6.83 11.14
N ASN A 50 0.97 -5.64 11.44
CA ASN A 50 -0.22 -5.49 12.28
C ASN A 50 -1.47 -6.13 11.64
N ASP A 51 -1.69 -5.92 10.34
CA ASP A 51 -2.87 -6.47 9.62
C ASP A 51 -2.86 -8.00 9.55
N THR A 52 -1.68 -8.60 9.35
CA THR A 52 -1.51 -10.04 9.14
C THR A 52 -1.22 -10.84 10.41
N ASN A 53 -0.91 -10.16 11.53
CA ASN A 53 -0.32 -10.76 12.74
C ASN A 53 0.98 -11.55 12.49
N ILE A 54 1.68 -11.28 11.39
CA ILE A 54 2.99 -11.87 11.08
C ILE A 54 4.07 -10.90 11.59
N PRO A 55 5.04 -11.34 12.42
CA PRO A 55 6.13 -10.49 12.87
C PRO A 55 6.96 -9.91 11.72
N ILE A 56 7.44 -8.69 11.87
CA ILE A 56 8.36 -8.06 10.90
C ILE A 56 9.63 -8.90 10.78
N GLN A 57 9.98 -9.29 9.55
CA GLN A 57 11.18 -10.04 9.22
C GLN A 57 12.28 -9.14 8.64
N ASN A 58 13.42 -9.71 8.30
CA ASN A 58 14.44 -9.03 7.49
C ASN A 58 13.88 -8.64 6.11
N ILE A 59 14.34 -7.52 5.55
CA ILE A 59 13.87 -7.03 4.25
C ILE A 59 14.09 -8.10 3.18
N SER A 60 13.04 -8.40 2.42
CA SER A 60 13.08 -9.34 1.30
C SER A 60 12.28 -8.79 0.11
N PRO A 61 12.74 -8.98 -1.14
CA PRO A 61 12.01 -8.54 -2.34
C PRO A 61 10.70 -9.30 -2.57
N LEU A 62 10.46 -10.40 -1.85
CA LEU A 62 9.25 -11.22 -1.99
C LEU A 62 8.13 -10.83 -1.02
N GLU A 63 8.30 -9.78 -0.23
CA GLU A 63 7.32 -9.33 0.75
C GLU A 63 6.27 -8.41 0.11
N PHE A 64 5.16 -8.98 -0.36
CA PHE A 64 4.02 -8.21 -0.86
C PHE A 64 2.69 -8.91 -0.58
N THR A 65 1.61 -8.12 -0.59
CA THR A 65 0.24 -8.61 -0.43
C THR A 65 -0.50 -8.49 -1.76
N ILE A 66 -1.33 -9.47 -2.09
CA ILE A 66 -2.28 -9.38 -3.21
C ILE A 66 -3.69 -9.37 -2.61
N GLY A 67 -4.47 -8.33 -2.93
CA GLY A 67 -5.86 -8.22 -2.53
C GLY A 67 -6.77 -8.17 -3.76
N HIS A 68 -7.90 -8.87 -3.70
CA HIS A 68 -8.97 -8.74 -4.68
C HIS A 68 -10.23 -8.22 -3.98
N ASN A 69 -10.59 -6.96 -4.27
CA ASN A 69 -11.81 -6.37 -3.74
C ASN A 69 -13.01 -7.00 -4.43
N VAL A 70 -13.76 -7.81 -3.69
CA VAL A 70 -15.04 -8.36 -4.16
C VAL A 70 -16.17 -7.38 -3.83
N ILE A 71 -17.14 -7.25 -4.73
CA ILE A 71 -18.36 -6.47 -4.48
C ILE A 71 -19.15 -7.19 -3.38
N LYS A 72 -19.02 -6.75 -2.13
CA LYS A 72 -19.86 -7.24 -1.05
C LYS A 72 -21.19 -6.48 -1.06
N ARG A 73 -22.22 -7.06 -1.70
CA ARG A 73 -23.61 -6.88 -1.24
C ARG A 73 -23.90 -8.06 -0.33
N MET A 74 -23.81 -7.85 0.98
CA MET A 74 -24.53 -8.69 1.93
C MET A 74 -25.40 -7.78 2.77
N LYS A 75 -26.69 -8.13 2.78
CA LYS A 75 -27.78 -7.51 3.54
C LYS A 75 -27.46 -7.41 5.02
#